data_AF-F0RBM6-F1
#
_entry.id   AF-F0RBM6-F1
#
_cell.length_a   1.000
_cell.length_b   1.000
_cell.length_c   1.000
_cell.angle_alpha   90.00
_cell.angle_beta   90.00
_cell.angle_gamma   90.00
#
_symmetry.space_group_name_H-M   'P 1'
#
loop_
_entity.id
_entity.type
_entity.pdbx_description
1 polymer ?
#
loop_
_entity_poly.entity_id
_entity_poly.type
_entity_poly.pdbx_seq_one_letter_code
_entity_poly.pdbx_strand_id
1 'polypeptide(L)'
;MKNTLKITFLLVMLLITSCGSDKDTIRISTLEGLQAAKQLAMTSFGADLEVYRLEFYSKEDLNSDLGSITIKYLKDGKLFSRRYTTKTNYAEATLEDEKLLNDAFQKKFHIKNAQGKLKISDLDVDAIFSNVNKGVVLIEEEMEIDNYQVREYYVEVDTKTNKISSDFEIHVTEPNNETIEGRNIVTNFYEVEFKVDENGELTIKG
;
A
#
# COMPACT_ATOMS: atom_id res chain seq x y z
N MET A 1 -12.17 56.66 22.44
CA MET A 1 -12.91 55.63 23.18
C MET A 1 -14.24 55.37 22.49
N LYS A 2 -14.38 54.23 21.83
CA LYS A 2 -15.64 53.56 21.50
C LYS A 2 -15.31 52.09 21.21
N ASN A 3 -16.08 51.22 21.84
CA ASN A 3 -15.76 49.84 22.16
C ASN A 3 -16.11 48.86 21.04
N THR A 4 -15.37 47.75 21.02
CA THR A 4 -15.81 46.35 20.82
C THR A 4 -16.73 45.99 19.64
N LEU A 5 -16.25 45.08 18.79
CA LEU A 5 -16.96 43.81 18.57
C LEU A 5 -15.98 42.73 18.09
N LYS A 6 -15.86 41.67 18.89
CA LYS A 6 -15.15 40.43 18.54
C LYS A 6 -16.00 39.68 17.52
N ILE A 7 -15.44 39.31 16.38
CA ILE A 7 -16.02 38.28 15.51
C ILE A 7 -15.11 37.06 15.57
N THR A 8 -15.51 36.16 16.45
CA THR A 8 -15.11 34.76 16.54
C THR A 8 -15.32 34.12 15.17
N PHE A 9 -14.23 33.77 14.48
CA PHE A 9 -14.34 32.95 13.27
C PHE A 9 -14.66 31.52 13.71
N LEU A 10 -15.86 31.10 13.29
CA LEU A 10 -16.59 29.95 13.72
C LEU A 10 -15.92 28.66 13.22
N LEU A 11 -15.61 27.82 14.20
CA LEU A 11 -15.43 26.37 14.14
C LEU A 11 -16.43 25.71 13.15
N VAL A 12 -15.99 25.32 11.96
CA VAL A 12 -16.73 24.45 11.03
C VAL A 12 -15.75 23.53 10.29
N MET A 13 -16.05 22.23 10.30
CA MET A 13 -15.31 21.07 9.75
C MET A 13 -14.09 20.64 10.60
N LEU A 14 -14.10 19.49 11.27
CA LEU A 14 -14.50 18.18 10.78
C LEU A 14 -15.16 17.33 11.89
N LEU A 15 -16.45 17.08 11.74
CA LEU A 15 -17.12 15.91 12.29
C LEU A 15 -16.71 14.71 11.44
N ILE A 16 -15.57 14.07 11.76
CA ILE A 16 -15.31 12.67 11.43
C ILE A 16 -15.51 11.83 12.70
N THR A 17 -16.73 11.87 13.22
CA THR A 17 -17.27 10.76 14.01
C THR A 17 -18.00 9.85 13.03
N SER A 18 -17.25 8.94 12.38
CA SER A 18 -17.83 7.83 11.65
C SER A 18 -17.56 6.51 12.39
N CYS A 19 -18.66 5.78 12.60
CA CYS A 19 -18.87 4.35 12.82
C CYS A 19 -17.86 3.50 13.61
N GLY A 20 -18.30 3.07 14.80
CA GLY A 20 -17.71 1.94 15.53
C GLY A 20 -17.97 0.60 14.85
N SER A 21 -16.93 0.09 14.20
CA SER A 21 -16.72 -1.30 13.79
C SER A 21 -15.21 -1.46 13.61
N ASP A 22 -14.55 -2.37 14.33
CA ASP A 22 -13.14 -2.77 14.16
C ASP A 22 -12.15 -1.67 13.70
N LYS A 23 -12.17 -0.51 14.36
CA LYS A 23 -11.50 0.73 13.91
C LYS A 23 -9.97 0.68 13.81
N ASP A 24 -9.34 -0.41 14.23
CA ASP A 24 -7.88 -0.55 14.26
C ASP A 24 -7.32 -1.32 13.06
N THR A 25 -8.18 -1.95 12.26
CA THR A 25 -7.75 -2.80 11.14
C THR A 25 -7.85 -2.05 9.80
N ILE A 26 -6.71 -1.84 9.16
CA ILE A 26 -6.62 -1.24 7.82
C ILE A 26 -6.60 -2.37 6.79
N ARG A 27 -7.65 -2.55 5.99
CA ARG A 27 -7.75 -3.65 5.02
C ARG A 27 -7.43 -3.19 3.59
N ILE A 28 -6.28 -3.58 3.04
CA ILE A 28 -5.77 -3.05 1.76
C ILE A 28 -6.51 -3.56 0.52
N SER A 29 -7.45 -4.50 0.69
CA SER A 29 -8.38 -4.93 -0.37
C SER A 29 -9.65 -4.08 -0.47
N THR A 30 -9.84 -3.07 0.39
CA THR A 30 -10.98 -2.16 0.34
C THR A 30 -10.55 -0.71 0.08
N LEU A 31 -11.41 0.08 -0.56
CA LEU A 31 -11.13 1.50 -0.81
C LEU A 31 -10.89 2.29 0.50
N GLU A 32 -11.72 2.05 1.51
CA GLU A 32 -11.61 2.69 2.83
C GLU A 32 -10.29 2.34 3.52
N GLY A 33 -9.86 1.07 3.43
CA GLY A 33 -8.58 0.64 3.97
C GLY A 33 -7.39 1.22 3.19
N LEU A 34 -7.47 1.33 1.87
CA LEU A 34 -6.44 2.02 1.07
C LEU A 34 -6.34 3.52 1.40
N GLN A 35 -7.47 4.19 1.62
CA GLN A 35 -7.50 5.58 2.09
C GLN A 35 -6.84 5.70 3.48
N ALA A 36 -7.15 4.79 4.39
CA ALA A 36 -6.51 4.75 5.71
C ALA A 36 -5.01 4.45 5.64
N ALA A 37 -4.58 3.53 4.76
CA ALA A 37 -3.18 3.21 4.52
C ALA A 37 -2.41 4.40 3.95
N LYS A 38 -2.99 5.13 2.99
CA LYS A 38 -2.42 6.39 2.47
C LYS A 38 -2.27 7.43 3.57
N GLN A 39 -3.31 7.64 4.38
CA GLN A 39 -3.25 8.59 5.49
C GLN A 39 -2.17 8.21 6.50
N LEU A 40 -2.04 6.92 6.82
CA LEU A 40 -0.98 6.41 7.69
C LEU A 40 0.41 6.65 7.08
N ALA A 41 0.59 6.44 5.78
CA ALA A 41 1.84 6.75 5.09
C ALA A 41 2.18 8.25 5.18
N MET A 42 1.19 9.13 4.95
CA MET A 42 1.37 10.58 5.06
C MET A 42 1.79 11.00 6.47
N THR A 43 1.19 10.41 7.51
CA THR A 43 1.51 10.71 8.91
C THR A 43 2.87 10.16 9.32
N SER A 44 3.23 8.95 8.88
CA SER A 44 4.47 8.28 9.29
C SER A 44 5.71 8.79 8.57
N PHE A 45 5.58 9.16 7.29
CA PHE A 45 6.72 9.50 6.44
C PHE A 45 6.75 10.97 6.01
N GLY A 46 5.62 11.66 6.06
CA GLY A 46 5.43 13.02 5.57
C GLY A 46 4.71 13.04 4.22
N ALA A 47 3.61 13.80 4.15
CA ALA A 47 2.74 13.87 2.97
C ALA A 47 3.48 14.34 1.71
N ASP A 48 4.37 15.33 1.85
CA ASP A 48 5.15 15.91 0.75
C ASP A 48 6.41 15.11 0.41
N LEU A 49 6.70 14.00 1.10
CA LEU A 49 7.86 13.19 0.78
C LEU A 49 7.69 12.58 -0.60
N GLU A 50 8.64 12.87 -1.48
CA GLU A 50 8.72 12.30 -2.82
C GLU A 50 9.39 10.92 -2.74
N VAL A 51 8.68 9.90 -3.23
CA VAL A 51 9.13 8.51 -3.27
C VAL A 51 9.18 8.02 -4.71
N TYR A 52 10.08 7.08 -4.98
CA TYR A 52 10.09 6.35 -6.26
C TYR A 52 9.48 4.95 -6.11
N ARG A 53 9.25 4.49 -4.88
CA ARG A 53 8.44 3.29 -4.59
C ARG A 53 7.69 3.45 -3.28
N LEU A 54 6.42 3.07 -3.28
CA LEU A 54 5.57 2.93 -2.10
C LEU A 54 4.88 1.56 -2.17
N GLU A 55 4.97 0.80 -1.10
CA GLU A 55 4.54 -0.59 -1.03
C GLU A 55 3.67 -0.81 0.21
N PHE A 56 2.49 -1.39 0.00
CA PHE A 56 1.62 -1.91 1.05
C PHE A 56 1.77 -3.43 1.06
N TYR A 57 2.02 -3.99 2.25
CA TYR A 57 2.17 -5.43 2.43
C TYR A 57 1.23 -5.90 3.51
N SER A 58 0.54 -7.01 3.30
CA SER A 58 -0.40 -7.56 4.27
C SER A 58 0.32 -8.24 5.45
N LYS A 59 -0.41 -8.51 6.54
CA LYS A 59 0.15 -9.19 7.72
C LYS A 59 0.47 -10.66 7.45
N GLU A 60 -0.43 -11.33 6.74
CA GLU A 60 -0.43 -12.78 6.54
C GLU A 60 -0.93 -13.11 5.13
N ASP A 61 -0.64 -14.32 4.66
CA ASP A 61 -0.91 -14.71 3.27
C ASP A 61 -2.41 -14.73 2.95
N LEU A 62 -3.25 -15.17 3.89
CA LEU A 62 -4.70 -15.23 3.71
C LEU A 62 -5.44 -14.10 4.45
N ASN A 63 -4.79 -12.96 4.61
CA ASN A 63 -5.41 -11.77 5.18
C ASN A 63 -4.96 -10.49 4.45
N SER A 64 -5.91 -9.67 4.02
CA SER A 64 -5.64 -8.35 3.42
C SER A 64 -5.42 -7.23 4.45
N ASP A 65 -5.28 -7.52 5.74
CA ASP A 65 -4.98 -6.50 6.73
C ASP A 65 -3.55 -5.99 6.55
N LEU A 66 -3.38 -4.67 6.53
CA LEU A 66 -2.09 -4.01 6.35
C LEU A 66 -1.12 -4.46 7.43
N GLY A 67 -0.01 -5.07 7.02
CA GLY A 67 1.11 -5.46 7.87
C GLY A 67 2.19 -4.40 7.91
N SER A 68 2.59 -3.87 6.76
CA SER A 68 3.59 -2.81 6.70
C SER A 68 3.42 -1.88 5.50
N ILE A 69 3.99 -0.68 5.63
CA ILE A 69 4.18 0.27 4.52
C ILE A 69 5.68 0.45 4.36
N THR A 70 6.21 0.20 3.16
CA THR A 70 7.62 0.45 2.83
C THR A 70 7.71 1.55 1.78
N ILE A 71 8.57 2.54 2.02
CA ILE A 71 8.90 3.57 1.04
C ILE A 71 10.36 3.50 0.63
N LYS A 72 10.64 3.83 -0.63
CA LYS A 72 12.00 4.06 -1.12
C LYS A 72 12.09 5.44 -1.77
N TYR A 73 13.11 6.20 -1.38
CA TYR A 73 13.24 7.62 -1.74
C TYR A 73 14.70 8.04 -1.85
N LEU A 74 14.92 9.20 -2.48
CA LEU A 74 16.23 9.82 -2.66
C LEU A 74 16.37 10.98 -1.66
N LYS A 75 17.45 11.00 -0.88
CA LYS A 75 17.79 12.08 0.05
C LYS A 75 19.28 12.36 -0.03
N ASP A 76 19.65 13.63 -0.20
CA ASP A 76 21.06 14.07 -0.26
C ASP A 76 21.93 13.25 -1.24
N GLY A 77 21.35 12.87 -2.39
CA GLY A 77 22.04 12.09 -3.42
C GLY A 77 22.23 10.61 -3.08
N LYS A 78 21.53 10.06 -2.09
CA LYS A 78 21.58 8.65 -1.68
C LYS A 78 20.19 8.04 -1.61
N LEU A 79 20.09 6.76 -1.93
CA LEU A 79 18.81 6.03 -1.87
C LEU A 79 18.60 5.43 -0.49
N PHE A 80 17.42 5.66 0.06
CA PHE A 80 16.99 5.16 1.35
C PHE A 80 15.73 4.31 1.21
N SER A 81 15.55 3.44 2.19
CA SER A 81 14.31 2.74 2.48
C SER A 81 13.89 3.04 3.90
N ARG A 82 12.59 3.12 4.13
CA ARG A 82 12.02 3.22 5.47
C ARG A 82 10.74 2.41 5.52
N ARG A 83 10.52 1.73 6.65
CA ARG A 83 9.36 0.87 6.86
C ARG A 83 8.59 1.29 8.10
N TYR A 84 7.27 1.31 7.96
CA TYR A 84 6.34 1.35 9.07
C TYR A 84 5.71 -0.03 9.18
N THR A 85 5.82 -0.66 10.35
CA THR A 85 5.16 -1.94 10.66
C THR A 85 3.97 -1.66 11.56
N THR A 86 2.80 -2.17 11.17
CA THR A 86 1.56 -2.00 11.92
C THR A 86 1.56 -2.83 13.21
N LYS A 87 0.66 -2.47 14.13
CA LYS A 87 0.47 -3.21 15.37
C LYS A 87 -0.04 -4.63 15.11
N THR A 88 0.51 -5.58 15.85
CA THR A 88 0.02 -6.96 15.94
C THR A 88 -0.40 -7.28 17.37
N ASN A 89 -0.90 -8.51 17.60
CA ASN A 89 -1.19 -8.99 18.96
C ASN A 89 0.06 -9.13 19.84
N TYR A 90 1.26 -9.14 19.24
CA TYR A 90 2.52 -9.41 19.93
C TYR A 90 3.53 -8.26 19.86
N ALA A 91 3.29 -7.26 19.01
CA ALA A 91 4.19 -6.13 18.80
C ALA A 91 3.41 -4.82 18.59
N GLU A 92 3.89 -3.74 19.21
CA GLU A 92 3.39 -2.40 18.92
C GLU A 92 3.82 -1.95 17.52
N ALA A 93 3.10 -0.96 16.99
CA ALA A 93 3.48 -0.36 15.72
C ALA A 93 4.86 0.30 15.82
N THR A 94 5.69 0.15 14.79
CA THR A 94 7.04 0.69 14.76
C THR A 94 7.31 1.40 13.46
N LEU A 95 8.00 2.55 13.56
CA LEU A 95 8.59 3.23 12.43
C LEU A 95 10.09 3.03 12.50
N GLU A 96 10.64 2.29 11.55
CA GLU A 96 12.07 2.03 11.48
C GLU A 96 12.84 3.31 11.16
N ASP A 97 14.11 3.34 11.57
CA ASP A 97 15.04 4.37 11.14
C ASP A 97 15.28 4.30 9.62
N GLU A 98 15.67 5.43 9.03
CA GLU A 98 16.02 5.48 7.61
C GLU A 98 17.21 4.56 7.33
N LYS A 99 17.05 3.61 6.40
CA LYS A 99 18.10 2.67 6.03
C LYS A 99 18.67 2.99 4.64
N LEU A 100 19.98 3.17 4.56
CA LEU A 100 20.66 3.29 3.28
C LEU A 100 20.51 1.99 2.48
N LEU A 101 20.09 2.09 1.21
CA LEU A 101 20.10 0.92 0.32
C LEU A 101 21.53 0.45 0.05
N ASN A 102 21.70 -0.83 -0.28
CA ASN A 102 23.02 -1.41 -0.51
C ASN A 102 23.81 -0.70 -1.63
N ASP A 103 25.12 -0.90 -1.66
CA ASP A 103 26.03 -0.22 -2.58
C ASP A 103 25.70 -0.44 -4.06
N ALA A 104 25.06 -1.56 -4.41
CA ALA A 104 24.63 -1.82 -5.79
C ALA A 104 23.59 -0.77 -6.25
N PHE A 105 22.65 -0.41 -5.37
CA PHE A 105 21.65 0.63 -5.62
C PHE A 105 22.21 2.04 -5.47
N GLN A 106 23.36 2.25 -4.82
CA GLN A 106 24.00 3.57 -4.71
C GLN A 106 24.86 3.94 -5.94
N LYS A 107 24.85 3.14 -7.02
CA LYS A 107 25.57 3.52 -8.24
C LYS A 107 24.92 4.74 -8.89
N LYS A 108 25.75 5.62 -9.48
CA LYS A 108 25.30 6.85 -10.16
C LYS A 108 24.16 6.62 -11.16
N PHE A 109 24.14 5.46 -11.81
CA PHE A 109 23.08 5.06 -12.72
C PHE A 109 21.71 4.95 -12.03
N HIS A 110 21.64 4.37 -10.83
CA HIS A 110 20.40 4.25 -10.07
C HIS A 110 20.01 5.59 -9.43
N ILE A 111 20.98 6.31 -8.84
CA ILE A 111 20.73 7.60 -8.17
C ILE A 111 20.26 8.69 -9.14
N LYS A 112 20.93 8.84 -10.30
CA LYS A 112 20.60 9.90 -11.28
C LYS A 112 19.16 9.81 -11.77
N ASN A 113 18.66 8.59 -11.83
CA ASN A 113 17.34 8.30 -12.36
C ASN A 113 16.30 8.28 -11.21
N ALA A 114 16.67 8.00 -9.95
CA ALA A 114 15.71 7.92 -8.82
C ALA A 114 15.01 9.24 -8.43
N GLN A 115 15.04 10.25 -9.29
CA GLN A 115 14.32 11.51 -9.17
C GLN A 115 12.85 11.43 -9.64
N GLY A 116 12.32 10.23 -9.87
CA GLY A 116 10.87 10.02 -9.94
C GLY A 116 10.24 10.42 -8.62
N LYS A 117 9.28 11.35 -8.66
CA LYS A 117 8.77 12.07 -7.49
C LYS A 117 7.26 11.87 -7.36
N LEU A 118 6.83 10.67 -6.97
CA LEU A 118 5.47 10.53 -6.49
C LEU A 118 5.44 11.07 -5.06
N LYS A 119 4.70 12.15 -4.80
CA LYS A 119 4.44 12.53 -3.41
C LYS A 119 3.48 11.51 -2.80
N ILE A 120 3.68 11.18 -1.52
CA ILE A 120 2.77 10.29 -0.79
C ILE A 120 1.33 10.85 -0.80
N SER A 121 1.17 12.18 -0.72
CA SER A 121 -0.13 12.86 -0.85
C SER A 121 -0.83 12.60 -2.18
N ASP A 122 -0.08 12.33 -3.25
CA ASP A 122 -0.56 12.26 -4.62
C ASP A 122 -0.89 10.82 -5.04
N LEU A 123 -0.72 9.84 -4.13
CA LEU A 123 -1.07 8.45 -4.37
C LEU A 123 -2.55 8.29 -4.74
N ASP A 124 -2.84 7.74 -5.90
CA ASP A 124 -4.20 7.51 -6.40
C ASP A 124 -4.75 6.17 -5.89
N VAL A 125 -5.44 6.21 -4.75
CA VAL A 125 -6.02 5.01 -4.13
C VAL A 125 -7.22 4.44 -4.89
N ASP A 126 -7.91 5.27 -5.68
CA ASP A 126 -9.02 4.83 -6.52
C ASP A 126 -8.49 3.98 -7.69
N ALA A 127 -7.36 4.38 -8.29
CA ALA A 127 -6.66 3.58 -9.28
C ALA A 127 -6.17 2.25 -8.71
N ILE A 128 -5.58 2.25 -7.51
CA ILE A 128 -5.16 1.03 -6.81
C ILE A 128 -6.34 0.07 -6.63
N PHE A 129 -7.45 0.56 -6.08
CA PHE A 129 -8.65 -0.25 -5.85
C PHE A 129 -9.24 -0.78 -7.16
N SER A 130 -9.29 0.05 -8.21
CA SER A 130 -9.75 -0.37 -9.53
C SER A 130 -8.87 -1.47 -10.13
N ASN A 131 -7.55 -1.41 -9.95
CA ASN A 131 -6.62 -2.41 -10.47
C ASN A 131 -6.79 -3.75 -9.75
N VAL A 132 -6.92 -3.74 -8.43
CA VAL A 132 -7.22 -4.95 -7.65
C VAL A 132 -8.51 -5.60 -8.14
N ASN A 133 -9.60 -4.83 -8.28
CA ASN A 133 -10.88 -5.38 -8.75
C ASN A 133 -10.79 -5.96 -10.18
N LYS A 134 -10.06 -5.31 -11.09
CA LYS A 134 -9.79 -5.86 -12.42
C LYS A 134 -9.00 -7.18 -12.34
N GLY A 135 -7.99 -7.25 -11.46
CA GLY A 135 -7.22 -8.47 -11.23
C GLY A 135 -8.11 -9.62 -10.73
N VAL A 136 -9.00 -9.37 -9.79
CA VAL A 136 -9.98 -10.37 -9.30
C VAL A 136 -10.87 -10.87 -10.43
N VAL A 137 -11.41 -9.98 -11.26
CA VAL A 137 -12.24 -10.37 -12.42
C VAL A 137 -11.46 -11.27 -13.38
N LEU A 138 -10.19 -10.95 -13.68
CA LEU A 138 -9.37 -11.81 -14.56
C LEU A 138 -9.11 -13.19 -13.95
N ILE A 139 -9.00 -13.30 -12.63
CA ILE A 139 -8.85 -14.61 -11.97
C ILE A 139 -10.14 -15.41 -12.11
N GLU A 140 -11.29 -14.77 -11.85
CA GLU A 140 -12.62 -15.39 -11.95
C GLU A 140 -12.96 -15.86 -13.38
N GLU A 141 -12.36 -15.24 -14.41
CA GLU A 141 -12.47 -15.69 -15.81
C GLU A 141 -11.71 -17.00 -16.10
N GLU A 142 -10.65 -17.29 -15.34
CA GLU A 142 -9.76 -18.44 -15.55
C GLU A 142 -10.01 -19.59 -14.55
N MET A 143 -10.49 -19.28 -13.34
CA MET A 143 -10.73 -20.28 -12.29
C MET A 143 -11.85 -19.88 -11.32
N GLU A 144 -12.47 -20.89 -10.68
CA GLU A 144 -13.45 -20.68 -9.62
C GLU A 144 -12.71 -20.37 -8.29
N ILE A 145 -13.06 -19.25 -7.66
CA ILE A 145 -12.50 -18.82 -6.38
C ILE A 145 -13.58 -18.70 -5.31
N ASP A 146 -13.24 -19.08 -4.07
CA ASP A 146 -14.09 -18.88 -2.89
C ASP A 146 -13.78 -17.55 -2.19
N ASN A 147 -12.48 -17.19 -2.14
CA ASN A 147 -12.02 -15.97 -1.47
C ASN A 147 -10.71 -15.47 -2.11
N TYR A 148 -10.44 -14.18 -1.94
CA TYR A 148 -9.20 -13.54 -2.38
C TYR A 148 -8.66 -12.58 -1.32
N GLN A 149 -7.35 -12.44 -1.27
CA GLN A 149 -6.64 -11.54 -0.36
C GLN A 149 -5.56 -10.79 -1.12
N VAL A 150 -5.48 -9.47 -0.93
CA VAL A 150 -4.39 -8.68 -1.50
C VAL A 150 -3.18 -8.85 -0.58
N ARG A 151 -2.11 -9.46 -1.11
CA ARG A 151 -0.88 -9.74 -0.37
C ARG A 151 0.06 -8.54 -0.38
N GLU A 152 0.32 -8.01 -1.56
CA GLU A 152 1.20 -6.87 -1.78
C GLU A 152 0.58 -5.96 -2.84
N TYR A 153 0.76 -4.65 -2.69
CA TYR A 153 0.58 -3.69 -3.77
C TYR A 153 1.71 -2.67 -3.69
N TYR A 154 2.46 -2.47 -4.77
CA TYR A 154 3.39 -1.35 -4.85
C TYR A 154 3.20 -0.50 -6.10
N VAL A 155 3.39 0.80 -5.89
CA VAL A 155 3.53 1.79 -6.95
C VAL A 155 5.01 2.08 -7.12
N GLU A 156 5.49 2.03 -8.35
CA GLU A 156 6.88 2.31 -8.71
C GLU A 156 6.93 3.37 -9.80
N VAL A 157 7.78 4.39 -9.58
CA VAL A 157 8.07 5.41 -10.57
C VAL A 157 9.31 4.96 -11.34
N ASP A 158 9.15 4.67 -12.64
CA ASP A 158 10.27 4.44 -13.52
C ASP A 158 11.17 5.67 -13.53
N THR A 159 12.34 5.45 -12.98
CA THR A 159 13.36 6.45 -12.72
C THR A 159 13.92 7.12 -14.00
N LYS A 160 13.73 6.52 -15.18
CA LYS A 160 14.23 7.10 -16.45
C LYS A 160 13.17 7.92 -17.17
N THR A 161 11.92 7.51 -17.06
CA THR A 161 10.79 8.01 -17.85
C THR A 161 9.81 8.81 -17.01
N ASN A 162 9.93 8.77 -15.68
CA ASN A 162 8.95 9.25 -14.70
C ASN A 162 7.57 8.62 -14.86
N LYS A 163 7.49 7.50 -15.57
CA LYS A 163 6.25 6.75 -15.75
C LYS A 163 5.93 6.01 -14.46
N ILE A 164 4.68 6.05 -14.06
CA ILE A 164 4.21 5.33 -12.88
C ILE A 164 3.70 3.98 -13.35
N SER A 165 4.15 2.92 -12.70
CA SER A 165 3.63 1.56 -12.87
C SER A 165 3.25 1.02 -11.51
N SER A 166 2.52 -0.09 -11.49
CA SER A 166 2.23 -0.79 -10.24
C SER A 166 2.34 -2.28 -10.46
N ASP A 167 2.72 -3.01 -9.42
CA ASP A 167 2.57 -4.46 -9.38
C ASP A 167 1.86 -4.81 -8.09
N PHE A 168 1.12 -5.91 -8.12
CA PHE A 168 0.40 -6.39 -6.96
C PHE A 168 0.18 -7.89 -7.03
N GLU A 169 -0.04 -8.48 -5.87
CA GLU A 169 -0.18 -9.92 -5.70
C GLU A 169 -1.49 -10.21 -4.98
N ILE A 170 -2.27 -11.12 -5.55
CA ILE A 170 -3.52 -11.60 -4.97
C ILE A 170 -3.34 -13.08 -4.65
N HIS A 171 -3.59 -13.43 -3.40
CA HIS A 171 -3.74 -14.81 -2.98
C HIS A 171 -5.19 -15.23 -3.10
N VAL A 172 -5.45 -16.35 -3.76
CA VAL A 172 -6.81 -16.89 -3.95
C VAL A 172 -6.94 -18.31 -3.44
N THR A 173 -8.13 -18.64 -2.98
CA THR A 173 -8.50 -19.98 -2.52
C THR A 173 -9.59 -20.56 -3.40
N GLU A 174 -9.43 -21.80 -3.83
CA GLU A 174 -10.49 -22.56 -4.51
C GLU A 174 -11.50 -23.12 -3.50
N PRO A 175 -12.75 -23.41 -3.91
CA PRO A 175 -13.69 -24.13 -3.06
C PRO A 175 -13.14 -25.50 -2.62
N ASN A 176 -13.34 -25.86 -1.35
CA ASN A 176 -12.88 -27.13 -0.75
C ASN A 176 -11.36 -27.36 -0.79
N ASN A 177 -10.58 -26.28 -0.72
CA ASN A 177 -9.10 -26.29 -0.73
C ASN A 177 -8.43 -26.67 0.61
N GLU A 178 -9.21 -27.07 1.61
CA GLU A 178 -8.73 -27.44 2.93
C GLU A 178 -8.34 -28.93 3.00
N THR A 179 -7.14 -29.20 3.52
CA THR A 179 -6.63 -30.55 3.76
C THR A 179 -6.29 -30.77 5.23
N ILE A 180 -6.56 -31.97 5.75
CA ILE A 180 -6.19 -32.34 7.12
C ILE A 180 -4.76 -32.90 7.12
N GLU A 181 -3.84 -32.19 7.76
CA GLU A 181 -2.47 -32.63 7.98
C GLU A 181 -2.24 -32.89 9.47
N GLY A 182 -2.35 -34.17 9.85
CA GLY A 182 -2.24 -34.60 11.25
C GLY A 182 -3.38 -34.06 12.11
N ARG A 183 -3.12 -33.05 12.93
CA ARG A 183 -4.12 -32.37 13.79
C ARG A 183 -4.49 -30.98 13.29
N ASN A 184 -3.93 -30.55 12.15
CA ASN A 184 -4.10 -29.21 11.60
C ASN A 184 -5.00 -29.27 10.36
N ILE A 185 -5.78 -28.21 10.14
CA ILE A 185 -6.41 -27.91 8.86
C ILE A 185 -5.46 -26.97 8.12
N VAL A 186 -5.12 -27.31 6.88
CA VAL A 186 -4.25 -26.55 6.00
C VAL A 186 -5.08 -26.05 4.84
N THR A 187 -5.12 -24.73 4.64
CA THR A 187 -5.80 -24.09 3.51
C THR A 187 -4.78 -23.79 2.42
N ASN A 188 -4.93 -24.42 1.26
CA ASN A 188 -4.04 -24.18 0.12
C ASN A 188 -4.46 -22.90 -0.62
N PHE A 189 -3.52 -22.08 -1.08
CA PHE A 189 -3.83 -20.90 -1.88
C PHE A 189 -2.92 -20.82 -3.10
N TYR A 190 -3.35 -20.04 -4.08
CA TYR A 190 -2.60 -19.74 -5.29
C TYR A 190 -2.22 -18.27 -5.29
N GLU A 191 -1.00 -17.99 -5.72
CA GLU A 191 -0.47 -16.63 -5.84
C GLU A 191 -0.62 -16.19 -7.29
N VAL A 192 -1.32 -15.07 -7.50
CA VAL A 192 -1.47 -14.46 -8.83
C VAL A 192 -0.86 -13.07 -8.79
N GLU A 193 0.23 -12.90 -9.53
CA GLU A 193 0.92 -11.63 -9.65
C GLU A 193 0.42 -10.84 -10.86
N PHE A 194 0.28 -9.53 -10.68
CA PHE A 194 -0.17 -8.60 -11.70
C PHE A 194 0.82 -7.48 -11.88
N LYS A 195 0.80 -6.92 -13.08
CA LYS A 195 1.48 -5.68 -13.45
C LYS A 195 0.49 -4.74 -14.11
N VAL A 196 0.60 -3.47 -13.76
CA VAL A 196 -0.08 -2.34 -14.40
C VAL A 196 0.98 -1.42 -14.99
N ASP A 197 0.93 -1.25 -16.31
CA ASP A 197 1.86 -0.39 -17.02
C ASP A 197 1.53 1.11 -16.86
N GLU A 198 2.32 1.97 -17.51
CA GLU A 198 2.11 3.42 -17.47
C GLU A 198 0.81 3.92 -18.12
N ASN A 199 0.14 3.08 -18.91
CA ASN A 199 -1.12 3.40 -19.57
C ASN A 199 -2.32 2.89 -18.78
N GLY A 200 -2.08 2.20 -17.65
CA GLY A 200 -3.11 1.54 -16.86
C GLY A 200 -3.56 0.19 -17.44
N GLU A 201 -2.80 -0.37 -18.39
CA GLU A 201 -3.02 -1.72 -18.89
C GLU A 201 -2.54 -2.75 -17.88
N LEU A 202 -3.42 -3.67 -17.53
CA LEU A 202 -3.18 -4.69 -16.51
C LEU A 202 -2.90 -6.03 -17.19
N THR A 203 -1.85 -6.71 -16.73
CA THR A 203 -1.41 -8.01 -17.24
C THR A 203 -1.04 -8.94 -16.08
N ILE A 204 -1.32 -10.24 -16.22
CA ILE A 204 -0.84 -11.28 -15.31
C ILE A 204 0.67 -11.49 -15.55
N LYS A 205 1.46 -11.57 -14.49
CA LYS A 205 2.87 -11.97 -14.56
C LYS A 205 2.95 -13.49 -14.56
N GLY A 206 3.70 -14.05 -15.52
CA GLY A 206 3.97 -15.49 -15.63
C GLY A 206 5.36 -15.87 -15.15
#